data_AF-A0ABD3MYT5-F1
#
_entry.id   AF-A0ABD3MYT5-F1
#
_cell.length_a   1.000
_cell.length_b   1.000
_cell.length_c   1.000
_cell.angle_alpha   90.00
_cell.angle_beta   90.00
_cell.angle_gamma   90.00
#
_symmetry.space_group_name_H-M   'P 1'
#
loop_
_entity.id
_entity.type
_entity.pdbx_description
1 polymer ?
#
loop_
_entity_poly.entity_id
_entity_poly.type
_entity_poly.pdbx_seq_one_letter_code
_entity_poly.pdbx_strand_id
1 'polypeptide(L)'
;MRSALRQLCRHGVEALRPQKVNDKWRGPAISRRVAADLRKSALRSGTYGSFDAATGVGWDPAWDAPDRRGGGCGTTAVDVVVDANVAGVAAAAGGGGSNAGSIQSIRPPRGHKRDRTREARARKIEDLVAKADDRIEEYRLEREKNRPLPGIEEEFKRAVKGSSW
;
A
#
# COMPACT_ATOMS: atom_id res chain seq x y z
N MET A 1 -4.48 -34.54 -13.84
CA MET A 1 -3.01 -34.67 -13.69
C MET A 1 -2.38 -35.60 -14.73
N ARG A 2 -2.95 -36.78 -15.02
CA ARG A 2 -2.40 -37.71 -16.03
C ARG A 2 -2.18 -37.09 -17.42
N SER A 3 -3.07 -36.21 -17.88
CA SER A 3 -2.90 -35.48 -19.15
C SER A 3 -1.69 -34.53 -19.14
N ALA A 4 -1.44 -33.86 -18.02
CA ALA A 4 -0.26 -32.99 -17.86
C ALA A 4 1.04 -33.81 -17.84
N LEU A 5 1.06 -34.97 -17.20
CA LEU A 5 2.22 -35.87 -17.25
C LEU A 5 2.51 -36.34 -18.67
N ARG A 6 1.48 -36.71 -19.44
CA ARG A 6 1.64 -37.06 -20.86
C ARG A 6 2.23 -35.91 -21.68
N GLN A 7 1.81 -34.68 -21.42
CA GLN A 7 2.35 -33.49 -22.08
C GLN A 7 3.81 -33.22 -21.68
N LEU A 8 4.18 -33.44 -20.41
CA LEU A 8 5.58 -33.37 -19.97
C LEU A 8 6.46 -34.45 -20.59
N CYS A 9 5.96 -35.69 -20.69
CA CYS A 9 6.73 -36.77 -21.33
C CYS A 9 6.96 -36.48 -22.83
N ARG A 10 5.98 -35.88 -23.50
CA ARG A 10 6.04 -35.60 -24.93
C ARG A 10 6.86 -34.36 -25.29
N HIS A 11 6.76 -33.30 -24.48
CA HIS A 11 7.30 -31.97 -24.83
C HIS A 11 8.28 -31.42 -23.80
N GLY A 12 8.42 -32.05 -22.62
CA GLY A 12 9.30 -31.60 -21.55
C GLY A 12 9.02 -30.17 -21.11
N VAL A 13 10.08 -29.35 -21.06
CA VAL A 13 10.06 -27.93 -20.68
C VAL A 13 9.07 -27.12 -21.53
N GLU A 14 8.93 -27.45 -22.81
CA GLU A 14 8.12 -26.69 -23.76
C GLU A 14 6.63 -26.71 -23.40
N ALA A 15 6.16 -27.76 -22.71
CA ALA A 15 4.78 -27.81 -22.22
C ALA A 15 4.47 -26.74 -21.15
N LEU A 16 5.49 -26.24 -20.46
CA LEU A 16 5.38 -25.26 -19.37
C LEU A 16 5.54 -23.82 -19.85
N ARG A 17 6.08 -23.62 -21.07
CA ARG A 17 6.33 -22.29 -21.66
C ARG A 17 5.21 -21.92 -22.64
N PRO A 18 4.84 -20.62 -22.72
CA PRO A 18 3.95 -20.15 -23.78
C PRO A 18 4.66 -20.25 -25.13
N GLN A 19 3.92 -20.59 -26.18
CA GLN A 19 4.46 -20.75 -27.54
C GLN A 19 3.81 -19.74 -28.49
N LYS A 20 4.59 -19.21 -29.44
CA LYS A 20 4.07 -18.34 -30.50
C LYS A 20 3.72 -19.20 -31.72
N VAL A 21 2.44 -19.21 -32.11
CA VAL A 21 1.93 -19.98 -33.25
C VAL A 21 1.10 -19.05 -34.13
N ASN A 22 1.43 -18.97 -35.42
CA ASN A 22 0.78 -18.07 -36.39
C ASN A 22 0.68 -16.63 -35.87
N ASP A 23 1.82 -16.10 -35.39
CA ASP A 23 1.96 -14.77 -34.78
C ASP A 23 1.11 -14.46 -33.55
N LYS A 24 0.43 -15.47 -33.00
CA LYS A 24 -0.37 -15.35 -31.77
C LYS A 24 0.30 -16.14 -30.65
N TRP A 25 0.40 -15.53 -29.47
CA TRP A 25 0.85 -16.23 -28.28
C TRP A 25 -0.24 -17.19 -27.79
N ARG A 26 0.12 -18.46 -27.65
CA ARG A 26 -0.68 -19.47 -26.98
C ARG A 26 -0.16 -19.65 -25.56
N GLY A 27 -1.09 -19.85 -24.64
CA GLY A 27 -0.75 -20.22 -23.26
C GLY A 27 0.00 -21.56 -23.22
N PRO A 28 0.71 -21.85 -22.12
CA PRO A 28 1.40 -23.12 -21.97
C PRO A 28 0.42 -24.28 -22.00
N ALA A 29 0.86 -25.44 -22.51
CA ALA A 29 0.05 -26.65 -22.54
C ALA A 29 -0.38 -27.08 -21.13
N ILE A 30 0.48 -26.83 -20.14
CA ILE A 30 0.22 -27.08 -18.72
C ILE A 30 0.14 -25.74 -17.99
N SER A 31 -0.96 -25.52 -17.28
CA SER A 31 -1.15 -24.31 -16.49
C SER A 31 -0.18 -24.24 -15.30
N ARG A 32 0.17 -23.02 -14.87
CA ARG A 32 1.08 -22.78 -13.74
C ARG A 32 0.63 -23.45 -12.45
N ARG A 33 -0.69 -23.54 -12.22
CA ARG A 33 -1.25 -24.23 -11.04
C ARG A 33 -0.96 -25.72 -11.08
N VAL A 34 -1.22 -26.36 -12.22
CA VAL A 34 -1.01 -27.81 -12.39
C VAL A 34 0.47 -28.15 -12.30
N ALA A 35 1.34 -27.32 -12.89
CA ALA A 35 2.79 -27.43 -12.74
C ALA A 35 3.23 -27.36 -11.26
N ALA A 36 2.70 -26.40 -10.50
CA ALA A 36 3.00 -26.29 -9.08
C ALA A 36 2.51 -27.50 -8.25
N ASP A 37 1.35 -28.07 -8.58
CA ASP A 37 0.83 -29.26 -7.92
C ASP A 37 1.69 -30.50 -8.23
N LEU A 38 2.17 -30.65 -9.48
CA LEU A 38 3.11 -31.70 -9.87
C LEU A 38 4.45 -31.54 -9.13
N ARG A 39 4.99 -30.33 -9.05
CA ARG A 39 6.20 -30.03 -8.27
C ARG A 39 6.02 -30.42 -6.80
N LYS A 40 4.91 -30.03 -6.16
CA LYS A 40 4.60 -30.41 -4.77
C LYS A 40 4.51 -31.92 -4.60
N SER A 41 3.93 -32.62 -5.57
CA SER A 41 3.85 -34.08 -5.53
C SER A 41 5.24 -34.73 -5.60
N ALA A 42 6.13 -34.23 -6.48
CA ALA A 42 7.50 -34.72 -6.61
C ALA A 42 8.35 -34.43 -5.36
N LEU A 43 8.18 -33.26 -4.74
CA LEU A 43 8.80 -32.93 -3.46
C LEU A 43 8.33 -33.88 -2.34
N ARG A 44 7.03 -34.23 -2.31
CA ARG A 44 6.48 -35.17 -1.33
C ARG A 44 7.00 -36.59 -1.52
N SER A 45 7.19 -37.03 -2.76
CA SER A 45 7.69 -38.38 -3.08
C SER A 45 9.22 -38.48 -3.08
N GLY A 46 9.94 -37.36 -2.91
CA GLY A 46 11.40 -37.34 -2.97
C GLY A 46 11.98 -37.51 -4.39
N THR A 47 11.17 -37.32 -5.43
CA THR A 47 11.56 -37.46 -6.85
C THR A 47 11.85 -36.11 -7.52
N TYR A 48 12.11 -35.08 -6.71
CA TYR A 48 12.53 -33.77 -7.19
C TYR A 48 14.04 -33.79 -7.50
N GLY A 49 14.45 -33.32 -8.68
CA GLY A 49 15.85 -33.30 -9.12
C GLY A 49 16.11 -34.10 -10.39
N SER A 50 15.33 -35.15 -10.64
CA SER A 50 15.42 -35.97 -11.85
C SER A 50 14.00 -36.25 -12.38
N PHE A 51 13.81 -36.13 -13.68
CA PHE A 51 12.56 -36.50 -14.35
C PHE A 51 12.81 -37.70 -15.25
N ASP A 52 12.14 -38.81 -14.96
CA ASP A 52 12.16 -39.99 -15.82
C ASP A 52 11.03 -39.91 -16.86
N ALA A 53 11.40 -39.78 -18.13
CA ALA A 53 10.46 -39.68 -19.23
C ALA A 53 9.70 -41.00 -19.51
N ALA A 54 10.22 -42.15 -19.08
CA ALA A 54 9.57 -43.44 -19.28
C ALA A 54 8.43 -43.67 -18.27
N THR A 55 8.66 -43.34 -17.01
CA THR A 55 7.65 -43.49 -15.94
C THR A 55 6.80 -42.23 -15.74
N GLY A 56 7.26 -41.07 -16.24
CA GLY A 56 6.60 -39.78 -16.03
C GLY A 56 6.64 -39.33 -14.57
N VAL A 57 7.59 -39.85 -13.80
CA VAL A 57 7.77 -39.56 -12.38
C VAL A 57 8.93 -38.59 -12.20
N GLY A 58 8.70 -37.59 -11.35
CA GLY A 58 9.72 -36.64 -10.93
C GLY A 58 9.48 -35.22 -11.42
N TRP A 59 10.40 -34.34 -11.07
CA TRP A 59 10.36 -32.94 -11.46
C TRP A 59 11.78 -32.41 -11.60
N ASP A 60 12.08 -31.80 -12.74
CA ASP A 60 13.37 -31.17 -13.00
C ASP A 60 13.39 -29.73 -12.45
N PRO A 61 14.36 -29.36 -11.58
CA PRO A 61 14.52 -27.99 -11.10
C PRO A 61 14.70 -26.96 -12.22
N ALA A 62 15.21 -27.33 -13.39
CA ALA A 62 15.35 -26.43 -14.53
C ALA A 62 13.99 -25.94 -15.09
N TRP A 63 12.89 -26.62 -14.74
CA TRP A 63 11.53 -26.25 -15.12
C TRP A 63 10.93 -25.18 -14.20
N ASP A 64 11.56 -24.94 -13.06
CA ASP A 64 11.17 -23.84 -12.19
C ASP A 64 11.50 -22.51 -12.89
N ALA A 65 10.52 -21.62 -12.92
CA ALA A 65 10.76 -20.26 -13.39
C ALA A 65 11.86 -19.65 -12.49
N PRO A 66 12.86 -18.95 -13.07
CA PRO A 66 13.86 -18.28 -12.26
C PRO A 66 13.16 -17.37 -11.26
N ASP A 67 13.68 -17.32 -10.04
CA ASP A 67 13.13 -16.47 -9.01
C ASP A 67 12.99 -15.06 -9.58
N ARG A 68 11.78 -14.50 -9.52
CA ARG A 68 11.51 -13.14 -9.97
C ARG A 68 12.17 -12.24 -8.95
N ARG A 69 13.48 -12.03 -9.09
CA ARG A 69 14.26 -11.18 -8.18
C ARG A 69 13.55 -9.83 -8.08
N GLY A 70 13.01 -9.58 -6.89
CA GLY A 70 12.08 -8.49 -6.60
C GLY A 70 11.09 -8.78 -5.46
N GLY A 71 11.17 -9.93 -4.77
CA GLY A 71 10.39 -10.19 -3.55
C GLY A 71 10.88 -11.45 -2.86
N GLY A 72 11.90 -11.31 -2.02
CA GLY A 72 12.67 -12.41 -1.45
C GLY A 72 11.85 -13.37 -0.56
N CYS A 73 12.05 -14.66 -0.81
CA CYS A 73 11.96 -15.74 0.17
C CYS A 73 12.80 -16.90 -0.36
N GLY A 74 14.12 -16.77 -0.23
CA GLY A 74 15.08 -17.79 -0.65
C GLY A 74 16.39 -17.58 0.09
N THR A 75 16.48 -18.08 1.31
CA THR A 75 17.76 -18.31 1.99
C THR A 75 18.48 -19.41 1.23
N THR A 76 19.43 -19.05 0.36
CA THR A 76 20.53 -19.94 -0.03
C THR A 76 21.83 -19.13 -0.13
N ALA A 77 22.81 -19.62 0.62
CA ALA A 77 24.14 -19.09 0.85
C ALA A 77 24.97 -18.87 -0.42
N VAL A 78 25.57 -17.68 -0.56
CA VAL A 78 26.99 -17.28 -0.82
C VAL A 78 26.94 -15.74 -0.94
N ASP A 79 27.73 -14.87 -0.31
CA ASP A 79 29.09 -14.91 0.21
C ASP A 79 29.19 -14.08 1.51
N VAL A 80 29.85 -14.64 2.52
CA VAL A 80 30.34 -13.88 3.67
C VAL A 80 31.68 -13.29 3.26
N VAL A 81 31.72 -11.99 2.96
CA VAL A 81 32.95 -11.21 3.04
C VAL A 81 32.77 -10.25 4.20
N VAL A 82 33.38 -10.63 5.32
CA VAL A 82 33.61 -9.75 6.47
C VAL A 82 34.72 -8.80 6.07
N ASP A 83 34.41 -7.52 5.93
CA ASP A 83 35.40 -6.48 6.16
C ASP A 83 34.93 -5.60 7.32
N ALA A 84 35.73 -5.69 8.38
CA ALA A 84 35.59 -4.93 9.60
C ALA A 84 36.08 -3.49 9.37
N ASN A 85 35.28 -2.53 9.85
CA ASN A 85 35.53 -1.11 10.09
C ASN A 85 34.69 -0.17 9.22
N VAL A 86 33.66 0.43 9.81
CA VAL A 86 33.73 1.82 10.30
C VAL A 86 32.57 2.00 11.28
N ALA A 87 32.95 2.20 12.54
CA ALA A 87 32.08 2.67 13.59
C ALA A 87 31.58 4.08 13.24
N GLY A 88 30.27 4.31 13.32
CA GLY A 88 29.74 5.65 13.12
C GLY A 88 28.21 5.69 13.17
N VAL A 89 27.71 6.15 14.31
CA VAL A 89 26.34 6.65 14.56
C VAL A 89 25.29 5.58 14.88
N ALA A 90 25.26 5.20 16.15
CA ALA A 90 24.03 4.84 16.83
C ALA A 90 23.16 6.09 17.02
N ALA A 91 21.99 6.14 16.41
CA ALA A 91 20.89 6.99 16.87
C ALA A 91 19.53 6.46 16.37
N ALA A 92 18.59 6.40 17.31
CA ALA A 92 17.15 6.25 17.14
C ALA A 92 16.61 4.85 16.81
N ALA A 93 16.39 4.09 17.88
CA ALA A 93 15.19 3.29 18.02
C ALA A 93 13.93 4.13 17.74
N GLY A 94 13.02 3.59 16.93
CA GLY A 94 11.68 4.16 16.71
C GLY A 94 11.31 4.29 15.24
N GLY A 95 10.94 3.18 14.60
CA GLY A 95 10.52 3.20 13.20
C GLY A 95 9.94 1.88 12.72
N GLY A 96 8.97 1.33 13.45
CA GLY A 96 8.15 0.23 12.95
C GLY A 96 7.35 0.70 11.74
N GLY A 97 7.80 0.37 10.53
CA GLY A 97 7.12 0.80 9.32
C GLY A 97 7.85 0.53 8.01
N SER A 98 8.53 -0.60 7.88
CA SER A 98 9.09 -1.05 6.60
C SER A 98 8.76 -2.53 6.43
N ASN A 99 7.54 -2.81 5.96
CA ASN A 99 7.14 -4.15 5.57
C ASN A 99 8.13 -4.65 4.51
N ALA A 100 8.89 -5.69 4.83
CA ALA A 100 9.91 -6.32 3.98
C ALA A 100 9.37 -6.97 2.68
N GLY A 101 8.12 -6.66 2.28
CA GLY A 101 7.45 -7.19 1.09
C GLY A 101 6.59 -6.18 0.33
N SER A 102 6.48 -4.92 0.75
CA SER A 102 5.86 -3.89 -0.10
C SER A 102 6.92 -3.37 -1.06
N ILE A 103 6.62 -3.38 -2.37
CA ILE A 103 7.42 -2.72 -3.41
C ILE A 103 7.94 -1.40 -2.84
N GLN A 104 9.22 -1.36 -2.47
CA GLN A 104 9.82 -0.13 -2.02
C GLN A 104 9.93 0.72 -3.27
N SER A 105 8.92 1.57 -3.50
CA SER A 105 9.11 2.64 -4.44
C SER A 105 10.34 3.37 -3.95
N ILE A 106 11.35 3.50 -4.80
CA ILE A 106 12.54 4.33 -4.57
C ILE A 106 12.15 5.75 -4.09
N ARG A 107 10.88 6.14 -4.33
CA ARG A 107 10.24 7.35 -3.85
C ARG A 107 9.82 7.24 -2.37
N PRO A 108 10.11 8.26 -1.56
CA PRO A 108 9.64 8.31 -0.18
C PRO A 108 8.10 8.26 -0.13
N PRO A 109 7.53 7.75 0.97
CA PRO A 109 6.09 7.65 1.13
C PRO A 109 5.46 9.05 1.15
N ARG A 110 4.34 9.19 0.44
CA ARG A 110 3.58 10.46 0.29
C ARG A 110 3.08 11.06 1.61
N GLY A 111 3.00 10.26 2.68
CA GLY A 111 2.38 10.64 3.96
C GLY A 111 0.85 10.74 3.88
N HIS A 112 0.17 10.74 5.04
CA HIS A 112 -1.28 10.87 5.09
C HIS A 112 -1.71 12.30 4.74
N LYS A 113 -2.95 12.49 4.26
CA LYS A 113 -3.52 13.83 4.03
C LYS A 113 -3.39 14.77 5.24
N ARG A 114 -3.54 14.25 6.47
CA ARG A 114 -3.49 15.04 7.71
C ARG A 114 -2.11 15.58 8.03
N ASP A 115 -1.06 14.84 7.68
CA ASP A 115 0.32 15.24 7.92
C ASP A 115 0.71 16.33 6.92
N ARG A 116 0.31 16.14 5.65
CA ARG A 116 0.52 17.12 4.58
C ARG A 116 -0.19 18.46 4.80
N THR A 117 -1.34 18.47 5.47
CA THR A 117 -2.12 19.70 5.72
C THR A 117 -1.97 20.24 7.14
N ARG A 118 -1.04 19.72 7.95
CA ARG A 118 -0.88 20.11 9.35
C ARG A 118 -0.47 21.58 9.48
N GLU A 119 0.51 22.02 8.72
CA GLU A 119 1.03 23.40 8.74
C GLU A 119 0.00 24.41 8.25
N ALA A 120 -0.71 24.10 7.15
CA ALA A 120 -1.76 24.96 6.64
C ALA A 120 -2.92 25.11 7.66
N ARG A 121 -3.24 24.05 8.41
CA ARG A 121 -4.23 24.12 9.49
C ARG A 121 -3.73 24.95 10.66
N ALA A 122 -2.45 24.85 11.03
CA ALA A 122 -1.85 25.65 12.09
C ALA A 122 -1.89 27.15 11.76
N ARG A 123 -1.45 27.54 10.55
CA ARG A 123 -1.50 28.95 10.09
C ARG A 123 -2.92 29.51 10.13
N LYS A 124 -3.92 28.73 9.69
CA LYS A 124 -5.32 29.14 9.76
C LYS A 124 -5.80 29.37 11.20
N ILE A 125 -5.32 28.58 12.16
CA ILE A 125 -5.66 28.75 13.57
C ILE A 125 -4.99 30.02 14.10
N GLU A 126 -3.71 30.23 13.80
CA GLU A 126 -2.96 31.44 14.19
C GLU A 126 -3.66 32.72 13.66
N ASP A 127 -4.08 32.74 12.40
CA ASP A 127 -4.80 33.86 11.80
C ASP A 127 -6.14 34.15 12.47
N LEU A 128 -6.84 33.09 12.92
CA LEU A 128 -8.13 33.22 13.61
C LEU A 128 -7.96 33.70 15.04
N VAL A 129 -6.90 33.25 15.72
CA VAL A 129 -6.57 33.69 17.08
C VAL A 129 -6.14 35.16 17.07
N ALA A 130 -5.34 35.58 16.09
CA ALA A 130 -4.93 36.98 15.96
C ALA A 130 -6.12 37.94 15.76
N LYS A 131 -7.17 37.49 15.06
CA LYS A 131 -8.41 38.28 14.81
C LYS A 131 -9.49 38.07 15.86
N ALA A 132 -9.22 37.34 16.93
CA ALA A 132 -10.24 36.98 17.90
C ALA A 132 -10.70 38.20 18.69
N ASP A 133 -9.77 39.05 19.12
CA ASP A 133 -10.07 40.20 19.96
C ASP A 133 -10.90 41.25 19.20
N ASP A 134 -10.52 41.58 17.96
CA ASP A 134 -11.28 42.48 17.09
C ASP A 134 -12.74 42.03 16.93
N ARG A 135 -12.95 40.74 16.67
CA ARG A 135 -14.30 40.16 16.54
C ARG A 135 -15.10 40.21 17.83
N ILE A 136 -14.44 40.12 18.98
CA ILE A 136 -15.10 40.23 20.28
C ILE A 136 -15.56 41.68 20.49
N GLU A 137 -14.75 42.68 20.12
CA GLU A 137 -15.12 44.09 20.22
C GLU A 137 -16.26 44.46 19.27
N GLU A 138 -16.18 44.02 18.01
CA GLU A 138 -17.26 44.17 17.03
C GLU A 138 -18.57 43.59 17.56
N TYR A 139 -18.53 42.35 18.07
CA TYR A 139 -19.69 41.69 18.65
C TYR A 139 -20.28 42.45 19.86
N ARG A 140 -19.43 43.00 20.74
CA ARG A 140 -19.88 43.79 21.89
C ARG A 140 -20.57 45.07 21.45
N LEU A 141 -20.00 45.81 20.49
CA LEU A 141 -20.58 47.03 19.93
C LEU A 141 -21.91 46.74 19.23
N GLU A 142 -22.01 45.67 18.46
CA GLU A 142 -23.26 45.23 17.84
C GLU A 142 -24.32 44.90 18.89
N ARG A 143 -23.95 44.21 19.96
CA ARG A 143 -24.85 43.92 21.07
C ARG A 143 -25.33 45.20 21.74
N GLU A 144 -24.47 46.19 21.98
CA GLU A 144 -24.84 47.47 22.56
C GLU A 144 -25.77 48.29 21.66
N LYS A 145 -25.49 48.35 20.35
CA LYS A 145 -26.38 49.00 19.37
C LYS A 145 -27.75 48.35 19.31
N ASN A 146 -27.81 47.03 19.47
CA ASN A 146 -29.05 46.27 19.46
C ASN A 146 -29.77 46.26 20.81
N ARG A 147 -29.17 46.79 21.89
CA ARG A 147 -29.89 46.94 23.16
C ARG A 147 -30.95 48.04 22.98
N PRO A 148 -32.21 47.80 23.36
CA PRO A 148 -33.22 48.84 23.31
C PRO A 148 -32.78 50.00 24.21
N LEU A 149 -32.95 51.22 23.72
CA LEU A 149 -32.65 52.43 24.47
C LEU A 149 -33.54 52.48 25.72
N PRO A 150 -32.96 52.67 26.92
CA PRO A 150 -33.77 52.87 28.11
C PRO A 150 -34.47 54.24 28.05
N GLY A 151 -35.80 54.25 28.17
CA GLY A 151 -36.59 55.49 28.18
C GLY A 151 -38.09 55.24 28.02
N ILE A 152 -38.90 55.98 28.78
CA ILE A 152 -40.37 55.83 28.81
C ILE A 152 -40.98 56.12 27.43
N GLU A 153 -40.42 57.06 26.68
CA GLU A 153 -40.90 57.42 25.33
C GLU A 153 -40.67 56.30 24.30
N GLU A 154 -39.55 55.57 24.38
CA GLU A 154 -39.26 54.46 23.49
C GLU A 154 -40.08 53.21 23.85
N GLU A 155 -40.35 52.99 25.14
CA GLU A 155 -41.30 51.96 25.59
C GLU A 155 -42.73 52.29 25.14
N PHE A 156 -43.14 53.56 25.22
CA PHE A 156 -44.43 54.00 24.73
C PHE A 156 -44.56 53.85 23.20
N LYS A 157 -43.54 54.26 22.42
CA LYS A 157 -43.50 54.02 20.97
C LYS A 157 -43.58 52.53 20.63
N ARG A 158 -42.90 51.67 21.40
CA ARG A 158 -42.94 50.22 21.24
C ARG A 158 -44.32 49.64 21.56
N ALA A 159 -44.99 50.13 22.61
CA ALA A 159 -46.34 49.71 23.00
C ALA A 159 -47.39 50.13 21.95
N VAL A 160 -47.30 51.37 21.45
CA VAL A 160 -48.20 51.89 20.39
C VAL A 160 -47.98 51.14 19.07
N LYS A 161 -46.74 50.81 18.72
CA LYS A 161 -46.42 50.03 17.52
C LYS A 161 -46.85 48.56 17.63
N GLY A 162 -46.92 48.02 18.85
CA GLY A 162 -47.40 46.67 19.13
C GLY A 162 -48.92 46.55 19.26
N SER A 163 -49.66 47.66 19.34
CA SER A 163 -51.13 47.66 19.50
C SER A 163 -51.88 47.87 18.18
N SER A 164 -51.20 47.92 17.03
CA SER A 164 -51.88 47.84 15.73
C SER A 164 -52.23 46.38 15.44
N TRP A 165 -53.53 46.07 15.41
CA TRP A 165 -54.10 44.80 14.97
C TRP A 165 -54.05 44.69 13.44
#